data_AF-A0A7C2N6X1-F1
#
_entry.id   AF-A0A7C2N6X1-F1
#
_cell.length_a   1.000
_cell.length_b   1.000
_cell.length_c   1.000
_cell.angle_alpha   90.00
_cell.angle_beta   90.00
_cell.angle_gamma   90.00
#
_symmetry.space_group_name_H-M   'P 1'
#
loop_
_entity.id
_entity.type
_entity.pdbx_description
1 polymer ?
#
loop_
_entity_poly.entity_id
_entity_poly.type
_entity_poly.pdbx_seq_one_letter_code
_entity_poly.pdbx_strand_id
1 'polypeptide(L)'
;GPAFGMLGGAGWEWVALGWLAGGLWMILRGVISWRIPLTMLGTFGLLALGFHLYDPERFASPVFHLLSGGAMLGAFFIATDPVSGATTQRGQLVFGAGIGVLEYFIRTFAGYPDGVAFAVLLMNIAAPMIDHYTPARVFGTQGTRR
;
A
#
# COMPACT_ATOMS: atom_id res chain seq x y z
N GLY A 1 -17.73 25.30 -7.04
CA GLY A 1 -17.06 26.36 -6.26
C GLY A 1 -15.60 26.01 -6.11
N PRO A 2 -14.67 26.96 -5.92
CA PRO A 2 -13.25 26.62 -5.79
C PRO A 2 -13.05 26.03 -4.40
N ALA A 3 -13.35 24.74 -4.25
CA ALA A 3 -12.91 23.99 -3.09
C ALA A 3 -11.40 23.79 -3.25
N PHE A 4 -10.65 24.23 -2.24
CA PHE A 4 -9.19 24.11 -2.09
C PHE A 4 -8.36 25.24 -2.74
N GLY A 5 -8.14 26.27 -1.92
CA GLY A 5 -7.15 27.33 -2.18
C GLY A 5 -5.70 26.85 -2.06
N MET A 6 -4.80 27.72 -2.50
CA MET A 6 -3.32 27.59 -2.64
C MET A 6 -2.54 26.95 -1.48
N LEU A 7 -3.14 26.70 -0.31
CA LEU A 7 -2.47 26.09 0.85
C LEU A 7 -3.07 24.73 1.26
N GLY A 8 -4.34 24.47 0.92
CA GLY A 8 -5.03 23.24 1.29
C GLY A 8 -4.89 22.10 0.28
N GLY A 9 -4.67 22.41 -1.00
CA GLY A 9 -4.32 21.43 -2.04
C GLY A 9 -2.82 21.32 -2.27
N ALA A 10 -2.12 22.47 -2.31
CA ALA A 10 -0.70 22.52 -2.65
C ALA A 10 0.23 21.93 -1.57
N GLY A 11 -0.16 21.96 -0.29
CA GLY A 11 0.69 21.46 0.80
C GLY A 11 0.78 19.94 0.85
N TRP A 12 -0.33 19.24 0.58
CA TRP A 12 -0.38 17.77 0.69
C TRP A 12 0.48 17.07 -0.35
N GLU A 13 0.58 17.62 -1.54
CA GLU A 13 1.47 17.11 -2.59
C GLU A 13 2.94 17.14 -2.12
N TRP A 14 3.39 18.25 -1.52
CA TRP A 14 4.75 18.35 -0.97
C TRP A 14 5.00 17.35 0.16
N VAL A 15 4.02 17.15 1.04
CA VAL A 15 4.12 16.16 2.13
C VAL A 15 4.19 14.74 1.57
N ALA A 16 3.33 14.40 0.60
CA ALA A 16 3.33 13.12 -0.07
C ALA A 16 4.65 12.85 -0.81
N LEU A 17 5.21 13.85 -1.48
CA LEU A 17 6.52 13.78 -2.10
C LEU A 17 7.65 13.61 -1.06
N GLY A 18 7.53 14.26 0.11
CA GLY A 18 8.45 14.06 1.22
C GLY A 18 8.44 12.62 1.73
N TRP A 19 7.26 12.03 1.93
CA TRP A 19 7.12 10.62 2.29
C TRP A 19 7.64 9.68 1.21
N LEU A 20 7.36 9.97 -0.07
CA LEU A 20 7.88 9.19 -1.20
C LEU A 20 9.41 9.22 -1.24
N ALA A 21 10.03 10.40 -1.07
CA ALA A 21 11.47 10.55 -1.06
C ALA A 21 12.11 9.79 0.12
N GLY A 22 11.54 9.92 1.32
CA GLY A 22 11.99 9.17 2.49
C GLY A 22 11.84 7.65 2.33
N GLY A 23 10.71 7.21 1.80
CA GLY A 23 10.43 5.80 1.51
C GLY A 23 11.38 5.20 0.47
N LEU A 24 11.63 5.94 -0.62
CA LEU A 24 12.60 5.52 -1.63
C LEU A 24 14.01 5.42 -1.05
N TRP A 25 14.40 6.37 -0.19
CA TRP A 25 15.68 6.32 0.51
C TRP A 25 15.80 5.07 1.41
N MET A 26 14.74 4.71 2.14
CA MET A 26 14.73 3.48 2.96
C MET A 26 14.84 2.20 2.12
N ILE A 27 14.20 2.15 0.94
CA ILE A 27 14.35 1.05 -0.01
C ILE A 27 15.80 0.96 -0.50
N LEU A 28 16.41 2.08 -0.89
CA LEU A 28 17.79 2.13 -1.36
C LEU A 28 18.79 1.70 -0.28
N ARG A 29 18.49 1.98 0.99
CA ARG A 29 19.29 1.56 2.14
C ARG A 29 19.05 0.11 2.55
N GLY A 30 18.10 -0.58 1.92
CA GLY A 30 17.73 -1.96 2.25
C GLY A 30 17.06 -2.11 3.60
N VAL A 31 16.49 -1.03 4.16
CA VAL A 31 15.79 -1.05 5.46
C VAL A 31 14.41 -1.69 5.31
N ILE A 32 13.72 -1.39 4.21
CA ILE A 32 12.39 -1.94 3.90
C ILE A 32 12.41 -2.66 2.55
N SER A 33 11.55 -3.66 2.40
CA SER A 33 11.31 -4.31 1.12
C SER A 33 10.50 -3.41 0.20
N TRP A 34 10.90 -3.31 -1.07
CA TRP A 34 10.14 -2.56 -2.08
C TRP A 34 8.78 -3.21 -2.44
N ARG A 35 8.61 -4.49 -2.12
CA ARG A 35 7.45 -5.28 -2.55
C ARG A 35 6.14 -4.78 -1.97
N ILE A 36 6.11 -4.52 -0.66
CA ILE A 36 4.92 -4.05 0.06
C ILE A 36 4.47 -2.67 -0.42
N PRO A 37 5.31 -1.62 -0.43
CA PRO A 37 4.87 -0.29 -0.87
C PRO A 37 4.47 -0.30 -2.34
N LEU A 38 5.18 -1.05 -3.20
CA LEU A 38 4.84 -1.12 -4.61
C LEU A 38 3.48 -1.79 -4.85
N THR A 39 3.20 -2.93 -4.22
CA THR A 39 1.93 -3.63 -4.43
C THR A 39 0.76 -2.93 -3.77
N MET A 40 0.97 -2.27 -2.64
CA MET A 40 -0.04 -1.45 -1.98
C MET A 40 -0.43 -0.25 -2.83
N LEU A 41 0.52 0.63 -3.17
CA LEU A 41 0.26 1.83 -3.97
C LEU A 41 -0.21 1.46 -5.38
N GLY A 42 0.37 0.41 -5.97
CA GLY A 42 -0.02 -0.09 -7.28
C GLY A 42 -1.46 -0.57 -7.31
N THR A 43 -1.86 -1.43 -6.37
CA THR A 43 -3.24 -1.95 -6.32
C THR A 43 -4.25 -0.86 -5.98
N PHE A 44 -3.95 -0.01 -5.00
CA PHE A 44 -4.77 1.14 -4.63
C PHE A 44 -4.97 2.10 -5.81
N GLY A 45 -3.89 2.46 -6.51
CA GLY A 45 -3.92 3.33 -7.68
C GLY A 45 -4.64 2.71 -8.88
N LEU A 46 -4.48 1.41 -9.12
CA LEU A 46 -5.17 0.69 -10.20
C LEU A 46 -6.69 0.62 -9.96
N LEU A 47 -7.12 0.37 -8.73
CA LEU A 47 -8.54 0.43 -8.37
C LEU A 47 -9.09 1.84 -8.54
N ALA A 48 -8.40 2.84 -8.01
CA ALA A 48 -8.79 4.24 -8.17
C ALA A 48 -8.89 4.63 -9.65
N LEU A 49 -7.95 4.19 -10.50
CA LEU A 49 -8.00 4.41 -11.94
C LEU A 49 -9.22 3.72 -12.57
N GLY A 50 -9.46 2.44 -12.26
CA GLY A 50 -10.58 1.68 -12.83
C GLY A 50 -11.94 2.31 -12.51
N PHE A 51 -12.17 2.70 -11.26
CA PHE A 51 -13.40 3.37 -10.85
C PHE A 51 -13.51 4.80 -11.40
N HIS A 52 -12.40 5.54 -11.45
CA HIS A 52 -12.39 6.87 -12.07
C HIS A 52 -12.72 6.81 -13.56
N LEU A 53 -12.23 5.80 -14.30
CA LEU A 53 -12.58 5.60 -15.71
C LEU A 53 -14.04 5.18 -15.91
N TYR A 54 -14.65 4.54 -14.91
CA TYR A 54 -16.05 4.15 -14.94
C TYR A 54 -16.99 5.34 -14.72
N ASP A 55 -16.72 6.17 -13.73
CA ASP A 55 -17.52 7.36 -13.41
C ASP A 55 -16.62 8.47 -12.83
N PRO A 56 -16.05 9.35 -13.69
CA PRO A 56 -15.12 10.39 -13.27
C PRO A 56 -15.74 11.47 -12.38
N GLU A 57 -17.06 11.67 -12.43
CA GLU A 57 -17.76 12.67 -11.62
C GLU A 57 -17.94 12.19 -10.18
N ARG A 58 -18.09 10.87 -10.00
CA ARG A 58 -18.28 10.25 -8.70
C ARG A 58 -16.97 9.84 -8.02
N PHE A 59 -16.00 9.34 -8.78
CA PHE A 59 -14.75 8.80 -8.24
C PHE A 59 -13.58 9.74 -8.56
N ALA A 60 -12.80 10.10 -7.54
CA ALA A 60 -11.66 10.99 -7.73
C ALA A 60 -10.52 10.32 -8.51
N SER A 61 -9.65 11.14 -9.10
CA SER A 61 -8.54 10.64 -9.91
C SER A 61 -7.55 9.81 -9.06
N PRO A 62 -6.85 8.82 -9.65
CA PRO A 62 -5.86 8.02 -8.92
C PRO A 62 -4.72 8.87 -8.35
N VAL A 63 -4.32 9.93 -9.06
CA VAL A 63 -3.31 10.88 -8.57
C VAL A 63 -3.79 11.60 -7.32
N PHE A 64 -5.07 12.04 -7.30
CA PHE A 64 -5.66 12.62 -6.10
C PHE A 64 -5.65 11.62 -4.96
N HIS A 65 -6.06 10.38 -5.18
CA HIS A 65 -6.04 9.35 -4.14
C HIS A 65 -4.63 9.08 -3.59
N LEU A 66 -3.60 9.01 -4.45
CA LEU A 66 -2.23 8.72 -4.05
C LEU A 66 -1.53 9.90 -3.35
N LEU A 67 -1.80 11.13 -3.79
CA LEU A 67 -1.15 12.34 -3.27
C LEU A 67 -1.93 13.04 -2.16
N SER A 68 -3.20 12.69 -1.97
CA SER A 68 -4.01 13.18 -0.86
C SER A 68 -4.11 12.13 0.25
N GLY A 69 -4.00 12.56 1.51
CA GLY A 69 -4.11 11.70 2.69
C GLY A 69 -2.85 10.87 2.98
N GLY A 70 -2.99 9.88 3.86
CA GLY A 70 -1.89 9.09 4.40
C GLY A 70 -1.44 7.88 3.57
N ALA A 71 -1.84 7.75 2.30
CA ALA A 71 -1.50 6.58 1.47
C ALA A 71 0.03 6.39 1.33
N MET A 72 0.77 7.45 1.02
CA MET A 72 2.24 7.41 0.92
C MET A 72 2.92 7.15 2.28
N LEU A 73 2.44 7.80 3.35
CA LEU A 73 2.91 7.54 4.71
C LEU A 73 2.70 6.06 5.07
N GLY A 74 1.50 5.56 4.81
CA GLY A 74 1.11 4.20 5.09
C GLY A 74 1.94 3.19 4.34
N ALA A 75 2.16 3.40 3.04
CA ALA A 75 2.93 2.49 2.20
C ALA A 75 4.39 2.34 2.64
N PHE A 76 5.06 3.44 3.02
CA PHE A 76 6.50 3.43 3.28
C PHE A 76 6.89 3.36 4.76
N PHE A 77 6.01 3.76 5.68
CA PHE A 77 6.36 3.89 7.10
C PHE A 77 5.47 3.07 8.03
N ILE A 78 4.30 2.61 7.58
CA ILE A 78 3.35 1.84 8.40
C ILE A 78 3.30 0.38 7.94
N ALA A 79 2.99 0.15 6.66
CA ALA A 79 2.83 -1.18 6.08
C ALA A 79 4.13 -2.00 6.04
N THR A 80 5.28 -1.33 6.11
CA THR A 80 6.61 -1.95 6.07
C THR A 80 7.20 -2.24 7.46
N ASP A 81 6.37 -2.26 8.51
CA ASP A 81 6.78 -2.70 9.85
C ASP A 81 7.34 -4.14 9.79
N PRO A 82 8.59 -4.37 10.23
CA PRO A 82 9.23 -5.69 10.18
C PRO A 82 8.63 -6.73 11.12
N VAL A 83 7.82 -6.33 12.10
CA VAL A 83 7.32 -7.25 13.15
C VAL A 83 6.01 -7.92 12.75
N SER A 84 5.11 -7.17 12.11
CA SER A 84 3.69 -7.56 11.97
C SER A 84 3.29 -7.95 10.54
N GLY A 85 4.11 -7.66 9.54
CA GLY A 85 3.84 -7.96 8.12
C GLY A 85 4.25 -9.36 7.66
N ALA A 86 3.83 -9.71 6.43
CA ALA A 86 4.22 -10.98 5.80
C ALA A 86 5.75 -11.04 5.55
N THR A 87 6.36 -12.16 5.91
CA THR A 87 7.82 -12.36 5.89
C THR A 87 8.32 -12.92 4.56
N THR A 88 7.49 -13.68 3.85
CA THR A 88 7.87 -14.36 2.61
C THR A 88 7.82 -13.41 1.40
N GLN A 89 8.70 -13.59 0.41
CA GLN A 89 8.75 -12.71 -0.77
C GLN A 89 7.44 -12.65 -1.54
N ARG A 90 6.72 -13.78 -1.64
CA ARG A 90 5.40 -13.87 -2.29
C ARG A 90 4.30 -13.34 -1.36
N GLY A 91 4.39 -13.63 -0.06
CA GLY A 91 3.46 -13.13 0.93
C GLY A 91 3.45 -11.61 1.00
N GLN A 92 4.61 -10.96 0.91
CA GLN A 92 4.72 -9.50 0.85
C GLN A 92 3.95 -8.87 -0.32
N LEU A 93 3.92 -9.53 -1.48
CA LEU A 93 3.18 -9.04 -2.65
C LEU A 93 1.68 -9.09 -2.39
N VAL A 94 1.18 -10.24 -1.88
CA VAL A 94 -0.23 -10.45 -1.55
C VAL A 94 -0.67 -9.54 -0.41
N PHE A 95 0.18 -9.40 0.60
CA PHE A 95 -0.04 -8.55 1.77
C PHE A 95 -0.20 -7.08 1.35
N GLY A 96 0.77 -6.52 0.62
CA GLY A 96 0.66 -5.14 0.14
C GLY A 96 -0.54 -4.93 -0.78
N ALA A 97 -0.80 -5.87 -1.71
CA ALA A 97 -1.98 -5.79 -2.57
C ALA A 97 -3.29 -5.78 -1.76
N GLY A 98 -3.40 -6.64 -0.73
CA GLY A 98 -4.55 -6.69 0.16
C GLY A 98 -4.76 -5.38 0.92
N ILE A 99 -3.69 -4.75 1.40
CA ILE A 99 -3.78 -3.41 2.02
C ILE A 99 -4.34 -2.40 1.01
N GLY A 100 -3.78 -2.35 -0.21
CA GLY A 100 -4.22 -1.40 -1.23
C GLY A 100 -5.68 -1.59 -1.65
N VAL A 101 -6.17 -2.83 -1.71
CA VAL A 101 -7.59 -3.13 -1.93
C VAL A 101 -8.44 -2.58 -0.79
N LEU A 102 -8.13 -2.97 0.44
CA LEU A 102 -8.92 -2.61 1.62
C LEU A 102 -8.94 -1.09 1.84
N GLU A 103 -7.79 -0.43 1.70
CA GLU A 103 -7.68 1.02 1.81
C GLU A 103 -8.60 1.72 0.81
N TYR A 104 -8.62 1.28 -0.46
CA TYR A 104 -9.50 1.85 -1.48
C TYR A 104 -10.97 1.71 -1.11
N PHE A 105 -11.38 0.53 -0.67
CA PHE A 105 -12.77 0.27 -0.30
C PHE A 105 -13.20 1.08 0.92
N ILE A 106 -12.37 1.15 1.96
CA ILE A 106 -12.64 1.93 3.17
C ILE A 106 -12.76 3.41 2.79
N ARG A 107 -11.83 3.92 1.99
CA ARG A 107 -11.78 5.33 1.62
C ARG A 107 -12.97 5.76 0.77
N THR A 108 -13.38 4.91 -0.17
CA THR A 108 -14.40 5.25 -1.16
C THR A 108 -15.81 4.98 -0.65
N PHE A 109 -16.01 3.93 0.14
CA PHE A 109 -17.35 3.48 0.54
C PHE A 109 -17.66 3.63 2.04
N ALA A 110 -16.65 3.64 2.92
CA ALA A 110 -16.87 3.73 4.36
C ALA A 110 -16.86 5.17 4.91
N GLY A 111 -16.58 6.19 4.06
CA GLY A 111 -16.62 7.60 4.45
C GLY A 111 -15.46 8.06 5.33
N TYR A 112 -14.44 7.22 5.55
CA TYR A 112 -13.23 7.59 6.28
C TYR A 112 -12.17 8.11 5.30
N PRO A 113 -11.73 9.38 5.40
CA PRO A 113 -10.81 9.99 4.43
C PRO A 113 -9.43 9.31 4.36
N ASP A 114 -9.06 8.58 5.41
CA ASP A 114 -7.79 7.86 5.53
C ASP A 114 -8.02 6.45 6.12
N GLY A 115 -8.09 5.45 5.25
CA GLY A 115 -8.39 4.05 5.60
C GLY A 115 -7.16 3.20 5.89
N VAL A 116 -5.96 3.77 5.78
CA VAL A 116 -4.71 2.99 5.68
C VAL A 116 -4.38 2.21 6.95
N ALA A 117 -4.59 2.82 8.13
CA ALA A 117 -4.32 2.16 9.40
C ALA A 117 -5.22 0.93 9.61
N PHE A 118 -6.51 1.05 9.27
CA PHE A 118 -7.45 -0.06 9.36
C PHE A 118 -7.11 -1.19 8.39
N ALA A 119 -6.74 -0.84 7.15
CA ALA A 119 -6.30 -1.80 6.15
C ALA A 119 -5.05 -2.56 6.60
N VAL A 120 -4.05 -1.87 7.15
CA VAL A 120 -2.83 -2.49 7.68
C VAL A 120 -3.16 -3.39 8.88
N LEU A 121 -3.96 -2.92 9.84
CA LEU A 121 -4.33 -3.74 11.00
C LEU A 121 -5.05 -5.03 10.60
N LEU A 122 -5.98 -4.96 9.65
CA LEU A 122 -6.69 -6.13 9.17
C LEU A 122 -5.75 -7.10 8.43
N MET A 123 -4.81 -6.57 7.64
CA MET A 123 -3.85 -7.40 6.91
C MET A 123 -2.78 -7.99 7.82
N ASN A 124 -2.39 -7.32 8.91
CA ASN A 124 -1.50 -7.86 9.93
C ASN A 124 -2.12 -9.10 10.59
N ILE A 125 -3.43 -9.09 10.85
CA ILE A 125 -4.15 -10.28 11.34
C ILE A 125 -4.09 -11.43 10.31
N ALA A 126 -4.15 -11.10 9.01
CA ALA A 126 -4.07 -12.08 7.93
C ALA A 126 -2.64 -12.52 7.58
N ALA A 127 -1.60 -11.81 8.04
CA ALA A 127 -0.20 -12.05 7.65
C ALA A 127 0.29 -13.48 7.94
N PRO A 128 0.01 -14.10 9.11
CA PRO A 128 0.41 -15.49 9.37
C PRO A 128 -0.24 -16.49 8.41
N MET A 129 -1.51 -16.23 8.03
CA MET A 129 -2.22 -17.07 7.06
C MET A 129 -1.61 -16.92 5.67
N ILE A 130 -1.29 -15.69 5.26
CA ILE A 130 -0.62 -15.42 3.98
C ILE A 130 0.70 -16.18 3.91
N ASP A 131 1.54 -16.06 4.93
CA ASP A 131 2.85 -16.74 4.97
C ASP A 131 2.71 -18.27 4.97
N HIS A 132 1.68 -18.82 5.61
CA HIS A 132 1.38 -20.25 5.56
C HIS A 132 1.10 -20.74 4.13
N TYR A 133 0.38 -19.96 3.34
CA TYR A 133 0.07 -20.28 1.94
C TYR A 133 1.15 -19.86 0.95
N THR A 134 2.10 -19.02 1.35
CA THR A 134 3.21 -18.57 0.52
C THR A 134 4.59 -18.97 1.07
N PRO A 135 4.82 -20.25 1.38
CA PRO A 135 6.06 -20.68 2.03
C PRO A 135 7.29 -20.28 1.20
N ALA A 136 8.33 -19.83 1.91
CA ALA A 136 9.63 -19.62 1.29
C ALA A 136 10.11 -20.94 0.68
N ARG A 137 10.58 -20.91 -0.58
CA ARG A 137 11.18 -22.09 -1.20
C ARG A 137 12.38 -22.53 -0.35
N VAL A 138 12.28 -23.70 0.27
CA VAL A 138 13.38 -24.31 1.02
C VAL A 138 14.50 -24.61 0.02
N PHE A 139 15.61 -23.89 0.12
CA PHE A 139 16.85 -24.28 -0.56
C PHE A 139 17.39 -25.52 0.15
N GLY A 140 17.36 -26.68 -0.50
CA GLY A 140 17.96 -27.90 0.07
C GLY A 140 17.43 -29.25 -0.43
N THR A 141 16.28 -29.34 -1.10
CA THR A 141 15.79 -30.62 -1.66
C THR A 141 16.40 -30.92 -3.02
N GLN A 142 17.74 -30.95 -3.09
CA GLN A 142 18.42 -31.64 -4.19
C GLN A 142 18.67 -33.09 -3.79
N GLY A 143 17.76 -33.96 -4.24
CA GLY A 143 18.08 -35.32 -4.67
C GLY A 143 18.68 -36.27 -3.63
N THR A 144 17.88 -36.76 -2.69
CA THR A 144 18.12 -38.09 -2.13
C THR A 144 17.74 -39.14 -3.20
N ARG A 145 18.55 -39.28 -4.24
CA ARG A 145 18.50 -40.47 -5.11
C ARG A 145 19.26 -41.58 -4.37
N ARG A 146 18.50 -42.53 -3.84
CA ARG A 146 19.00 -43.88 -3.50
C ARG A 146 19.30 -44.64 -4.78
#